data_AF-T0RYW7-F1
#
_entry.id   AF-T0RYW7-F1
#
_cell.length_a   1.000
_cell.length_b   1.000
_cell.length_c   1.000
_cell.angle_alpha   90.00
_cell.angle_beta   90.00
_cell.angle_gamma   90.00
#
_symmetry.space_group_name_H-M   'P 1'
#
loop_
_entity.id
_entity.type
_entity.pdbx_description
1 polymer ?
#
loop_
_entity_poly.entity_id
_entity_poly.type
_entity_poly.pdbx_seq_one_letter_code
_entity_poly.pdbx_strand_id
1 'polypeptide(L)'
;MFQPMAKRSATPRLALFKMSPEELTFTLVLVSLYVVPATFFVLRRLVKDPRGCWTKYFALHLLCLLVSYVLIAELYRVIAASSVPTFDPYEILGVREYSTKKTIRKAYRALSKQFHPDKQLGDSLAASKFALIAKAYEALTDPVSIKNFKKFGHPDGPSFHLIDFKAMSGQAGMTIIALVYGSMALLGVAIAMLSGDKYKPEVHMENVERLMAGWHDKMSAFEILNRCIREVKQPLAEKAGGDCCGGGGSLYEMDAEVVAFLDLLESNQVISTLEHRDISRIDQDHVKRDMVALYYFLNERKAKELELTVPCALHARITDIVLQLPYLVEVFVEFSIKVAAEKKSDATTVVTALRLLPALAQGSLTVDAAAIAAQRQRLTTGGKVPALKLSNVALRVDDETDVFPRDWVTLHLQLERLHVVAGALAPAAGTLYDKKSKNHVYRRDHMWVVLQNASTHHLLGAWKIEDGHQRVTDALGFWAPAIIGDVVMDLRVLSTVYLDTECHESLRMKVISANAVIEEITSDDDA
;
A
#
# COMPACT_ATOMS: atom_id res chain seq x y z
N MET A 1 -49.56 -63.14 15.22
CA MET A 1 -49.78 -61.91 16.01
C MET A 1 -48.43 -61.44 16.54
N PHE A 2 -47.63 -60.72 15.76
CA PHE A 2 -46.43 -60.01 16.23
C PHE A 2 -46.13 -58.89 15.23
N GLN A 3 -46.36 -57.64 15.64
CA GLN A 3 -45.90 -56.43 14.94
C GLN A 3 -44.39 -56.26 15.18
N PRO A 4 -43.60 -55.79 14.19
CA PRO A 4 -42.23 -55.39 14.45
C PRO A 4 -42.19 -53.95 14.97
N MET A 5 -41.40 -53.77 16.03
CA MET A 5 -41.18 -52.53 16.77
C MET A 5 -40.62 -51.38 15.91
N ALA A 6 -41.21 -50.20 16.08
CA ALA A 6 -40.71 -48.95 15.54
C ALA A 6 -39.36 -48.55 16.18
N LYS A 7 -38.33 -48.40 15.36
CA LYS A 7 -37.06 -47.74 15.73
C LYS A 7 -37.33 -46.25 16.01
N ARG A 8 -37.25 -45.83 17.26
CA ARG A 8 -37.10 -44.41 17.65
C ARG A 8 -35.63 -44.01 17.48
N SER A 9 -35.33 -43.10 16.55
CA SER A 9 -34.07 -42.35 16.54
C SER A 9 -34.32 -40.93 17.01
N ALA A 10 -33.96 -40.62 18.26
CA ALA A 10 -33.98 -39.28 18.81
C ALA A 10 -32.55 -38.72 18.80
N THR A 11 -32.28 -37.80 17.88
CA THR A 11 -31.19 -36.80 17.99
C THR A 11 -31.86 -35.43 18.07
N PRO A 12 -31.40 -34.52 18.94
CA PRO A 12 -31.98 -33.18 19.03
C PRO A 12 -31.64 -32.41 17.75
N ARG A 13 -32.57 -32.37 16.79
CA ARG A 13 -32.39 -31.62 15.54
C ARG A 13 -32.51 -30.14 15.86
N LEU A 14 -31.41 -29.40 15.63
CA LEU A 14 -31.40 -27.94 15.63
C LEU A 14 -32.58 -27.40 14.80
N ALA A 15 -33.15 -26.28 15.24
CA ALA A 15 -34.34 -25.62 14.70
C ALA A 15 -34.20 -25.06 13.24
N LEU A 16 -33.21 -25.52 12.46
CA LEU A 16 -33.05 -25.21 11.03
C LEU A 16 -34.13 -25.89 10.15
N PHE A 17 -34.93 -26.80 10.70
CA PHE A 17 -35.89 -27.64 9.98
C PHE A 17 -37.23 -26.98 9.57
N LYS A 18 -37.38 -25.66 9.73
CA LYS A 18 -38.60 -24.95 9.30
C LYS A 18 -38.45 -24.14 8.00
N MET A 19 -37.26 -24.12 7.40
CA MET A 19 -37.01 -23.37 6.17
C MET A 19 -37.44 -24.14 4.93
N SER A 20 -37.98 -23.44 3.94
CA SER A 20 -38.32 -24.03 2.64
C SER A 20 -37.04 -24.40 1.84
N PRO A 21 -37.11 -25.33 0.87
CA PRO A 21 -35.95 -25.66 0.04
C PRO A 21 -35.34 -24.45 -0.69
N GLU A 22 -36.18 -23.49 -1.08
CA GLU A 22 -35.76 -22.23 -1.70
C GLU A 22 -35.00 -21.35 -0.70
N GLU A 23 -35.51 -21.20 0.53
CA GLU A 23 -34.83 -20.49 1.62
C GLU A 23 -33.47 -21.12 1.96
N LEU A 24 -33.36 -22.44 1.93
CA LEU A 24 -32.10 -23.16 2.16
C LEU A 24 -31.06 -22.85 1.06
N THR A 25 -31.47 -22.88 -0.22
CA THR A 25 -30.57 -22.52 -1.33
C THR A 25 -30.15 -21.05 -1.29
N PHE A 26 -31.06 -20.15 -0.92
CA PHE A 26 -30.75 -18.73 -0.75
C PHE A 26 -29.75 -18.50 0.40
N THR A 27 -29.96 -19.17 1.54
CA THR A 27 -29.05 -19.10 2.69
C THR A 27 -27.66 -19.62 2.31
N LEU A 28 -27.58 -20.68 1.51
CA LEU A 28 -26.31 -21.20 0.98
C LEU A 28 -25.58 -20.17 0.12
N VAL A 29 -26.28 -19.46 -0.78
CA VAL A 29 -25.70 -18.40 -1.62
C VAL A 29 -25.21 -17.24 -0.75
N LEU A 30 -26.01 -16.75 0.20
CA LEU A 30 -25.62 -15.65 1.09
C LEU A 30 -24.38 -15.98 1.92
N VAL A 31 -24.29 -17.18 2.48
CA VAL A 31 -23.12 -17.59 3.26
C VAL A 31 -21.90 -17.73 2.33
N SER A 32 -22.09 -18.23 1.11
CA SER A 32 -21.01 -18.34 0.11
C SER A 32 -20.45 -16.98 -0.32
N LEU A 33 -21.29 -15.94 -0.41
CA LEU A 33 -20.88 -14.56 -0.71
C LEU A 33 -19.94 -13.97 0.35
N TYR A 34 -20.04 -14.41 1.61
CA TYR A 34 -19.09 -14.04 2.66
C TYR A 34 -17.83 -14.91 2.63
N VAL A 35 -18.00 -16.23 2.50
CA VAL A 35 -16.90 -17.20 2.64
C VAL A 35 -15.85 -17.01 1.54
N VAL A 36 -16.23 -16.80 0.28
CA VAL A 36 -15.27 -16.72 -0.83
C VAL A 36 -14.29 -15.54 -0.69
N PRO A 37 -14.75 -14.28 -0.51
CA PRO A 37 -13.84 -13.14 -0.28
C PRO A 37 -13.04 -13.25 1.02
N ALA A 38 -13.65 -13.76 2.10
CA ALA A 38 -12.97 -13.95 3.39
C ALA A 38 -11.82 -14.96 3.27
N THR A 39 -12.01 -16.06 2.53
CA THR A 39 -10.97 -17.06 2.29
C THR A 39 -9.81 -16.46 1.49
N PHE A 40 -10.10 -15.65 0.47
CA PHE A 40 -9.07 -14.95 -0.31
C PHE A 40 -8.29 -13.93 0.55
N PHE A 41 -8.98 -13.18 1.42
CA PHE A 41 -8.35 -12.26 2.37
C PHE A 41 -7.38 -12.99 3.31
N VAL A 42 -7.80 -14.14 3.86
CA VAL A 42 -6.95 -14.98 4.71
C VAL A 42 -5.72 -15.49 3.94
N LEU A 43 -5.89 -16.02 2.74
CA LEU A 43 -4.79 -16.51 1.90
C LEU A 43 -3.79 -15.39 1.56
N ARG A 44 -4.27 -14.24 1.12
CA ARG A 44 -3.43 -13.07 0.80
C ARG A 44 -2.67 -12.59 2.04
N ARG A 45 -3.30 -12.59 3.21
CA ARG A 45 -2.68 -12.16 4.46
C ARG A 45 -1.63 -13.16 4.95
N LEU A 46 -1.88 -14.46 4.84
CA LEU A 46 -0.91 -15.51 5.14
C LEU A 46 0.34 -15.42 4.24
N VAL A 47 0.16 -15.09 2.95
CA VAL A 47 1.27 -14.94 2.00
C VAL A 47 2.08 -13.66 2.27
N LYS A 48 1.43 -12.53 2.56
CA LYS A 48 2.11 -11.22 2.72
C LYS A 48 2.72 -10.98 4.09
N ASP A 49 2.05 -11.41 5.17
CA ASP A 49 2.49 -11.15 6.54
C ASP A 49 2.16 -12.31 7.50
N PRO A 50 2.97 -13.38 7.49
CA PRO A 50 2.76 -14.54 8.35
C PRO A 50 2.94 -14.22 9.85
N ARG A 51 3.60 -13.10 10.22
CA ARG A 51 3.82 -12.72 11.62
C ARG A 51 2.62 -11.95 12.21
N GLY A 52 1.93 -11.15 11.40
CA GLY A 52 0.70 -10.43 11.78
C GLY A 52 -0.58 -11.27 11.85
N CYS A 53 -0.48 -12.59 11.69
CA CYS A 53 -1.59 -13.55 11.72
C CYS A 53 -2.04 -13.93 13.14
N TRP A 54 -1.37 -13.45 14.19
CA TRP A 54 -1.66 -13.84 15.58
C TRP A 54 -2.37 -12.74 16.39
N THR A 55 -3.12 -11.85 15.72
CA THR A 55 -3.94 -10.84 16.38
C THR A 55 -5.28 -11.43 16.83
N LYS A 56 -5.83 -10.96 17.97
CA LYS A 56 -7.12 -11.43 18.51
C LYS A 56 -8.26 -11.32 17.48
N TYR A 57 -8.25 -10.27 16.66
CA TYR A 57 -9.22 -10.05 15.59
C TYR A 57 -9.09 -11.03 14.43
N PHE A 58 -7.86 -11.44 14.08
CA PHE A 58 -7.65 -12.42 13.03
C PHE A 58 -8.04 -13.84 13.49
N ALA A 59 -7.80 -14.17 14.75
CA ALA A 59 -8.30 -15.41 15.36
C ALA A 59 -9.83 -15.47 15.36
N LEU A 60 -10.50 -14.36 15.69
CA LEU A 60 -11.97 -14.25 15.59
C LEU A 60 -12.46 -14.42 14.14
N HIS A 61 -11.76 -13.80 13.18
CA HIS A 61 -12.09 -13.96 11.77
C HIS A 61 -11.96 -15.41 11.27
N LEU A 62 -10.89 -16.11 11.66
CA LEU A 62 -10.71 -17.53 11.36
C LEU A 62 -11.81 -18.41 11.99
N LEU A 63 -12.24 -18.09 13.22
CA LEU A 63 -13.34 -18.78 13.88
C LEU A 63 -14.67 -18.56 13.13
N CYS A 64 -14.98 -17.32 12.75
CA CYS A 64 -16.18 -17.02 11.95
C CYS A 64 -16.15 -17.75 10.60
N LEU A 65 -15.00 -17.77 9.93
CA LEU A 65 -14.82 -18.47 8.66
C LEU A 65 -15.04 -19.97 8.81
N LEU A 66 -14.49 -20.59 9.86
CA LEU A 66 -14.69 -22.01 10.19
C LEU A 66 -16.18 -22.31 10.42
N VAL A 67 -16.88 -21.50 11.21
CA VAL A 67 -18.32 -21.65 11.47
C VAL A 67 -19.12 -21.54 10.18
N SER A 68 -18.78 -20.59 9.29
CA SER A 68 -19.43 -20.45 7.99
C SER A 68 -19.21 -21.66 7.07
N TYR A 69 -18.02 -22.27 7.06
CA TYR A 69 -17.75 -23.50 6.31
C TYR A 69 -18.55 -24.70 6.85
N VAL A 70 -18.67 -24.83 8.17
CA VAL A 70 -19.51 -25.87 8.81
C VAL A 70 -20.98 -25.66 8.44
N LEU A 71 -21.46 -24.41 8.44
CA LEU A 71 -22.83 -24.07 8.05
C LEU A 71 -23.10 -24.42 6.58
N ILE A 72 -22.18 -24.11 5.66
CA ILE A 72 -22.28 -24.50 4.24
C ILE A 72 -22.37 -26.02 4.09
N ALA A 73 -21.51 -26.77 4.79
CA ALA A 73 -21.50 -28.22 4.70
C ALA A 73 -22.83 -28.83 5.20
N GLU A 74 -23.40 -28.29 6.27
CA GLU A 74 -24.67 -28.75 6.80
C GLU A 74 -25.86 -28.35 5.91
N LEU A 75 -25.86 -27.13 5.35
CA LEU A 75 -26.85 -26.71 4.35
C LEU A 75 -26.81 -27.61 3.11
N TYR A 76 -25.62 -27.95 2.61
CA TYR A 76 -25.46 -28.84 1.46
C TYR A 76 -26.01 -30.24 1.73
N ARG A 77 -25.76 -30.79 2.93
CA ARG A 77 -26.33 -32.08 3.34
C ARG A 77 -27.85 -32.06 3.36
N VAL A 78 -28.45 -31.00 3.90
CA VAL A 78 -29.91 -30.85 3.98
C VAL A 78 -30.52 -30.68 2.59
N ILE A 79 -29.93 -29.84 1.73
CA ILE A 79 -30.39 -29.64 0.36
C ILE A 79 -30.29 -30.94 -0.46
N ALA A 80 -29.18 -31.67 -0.35
CA ALA A 80 -28.99 -32.95 -1.03
C ALA A 80 -30.00 -34.03 -0.57
N ALA A 81 -30.50 -33.93 0.67
CA ALA A 81 -31.53 -34.83 1.20
C ALA A 81 -32.97 -34.40 0.84
N SER A 82 -33.16 -33.19 0.29
CA SER A 82 -34.47 -32.60 0.01
C SER A 82 -34.80 -32.70 -1.48
N SER A 83 -35.61 -33.70 -1.89
CA SER A 83 -36.19 -33.69 -3.24
C SER A 83 -37.28 -32.61 -3.32
N VAL A 84 -37.03 -31.51 -4.02
CA VAL A 84 -38.03 -30.45 -4.26
C VAL A 84 -39.14 -31.03 -5.16
N PRO A 85 -40.39 -31.20 -4.68
CA PRO A 85 -41.47 -31.65 -5.53
C PRO A 85 -41.94 -30.48 -6.39
N THR A 86 -41.70 -30.55 -7.69
CA THR A 86 -42.35 -29.69 -8.68
C THR A 86 -43.86 -29.97 -8.67
N PHE A 87 -44.70 -28.93 -8.60
CA PHE A 87 -46.16 -29.09 -8.61
C PHE A 87 -46.62 -29.67 -9.96
N ASP A 88 -46.81 -30.99 -10.01
CA ASP A 88 -47.36 -31.70 -11.17
C ASP A 88 -48.82 -32.12 -10.88
N PRO A 89 -49.82 -31.44 -11.47
CA PRO A 89 -51.22 -31.76 -11.25
C PRO A 89 -51.62 -33.14 -11.77
N TYR A 90 -50.88 -33.72 -12.72
CA TYR A 90 -51.14 -35.06 -13.25
C TYR A 90 -50.68 -36.14 -12.28
N GLU A 91 -49.49 -35.99 -11.69
CA GLU A 91 -48.97 -36.87 -10.64
C GLU A 91 -49.83 -36.80 -9.38
N ILE A 92 -50.22 -35.58 -8.95
CA ILE A 92 -51.06 -35.35 -7.77
C ILE A 92 -52.42 -36.05 -7.88
N LEU A 93 -53.05 -36.01 -9.06
CA LEU A 93 -54.34 -36.68 -9.30
C LEU A 93 -54.18 -38.15 -9.73
N GLY A 94 -52.96 -38.63 -9.97
CA GLY A 94 -52.67 -39.98 -10.44
C GLY A 94 -53.21 -40.27 -11.84
N VAL A 95 -53.23 -39.26 -12.72
CA VAL A 95 -53.76 -39.34 -14.09
C VAL A 95 -52.66 -39.05 -15.12
N ARG A 96 -52.78 -39.56 -16.35
CA ARG A 96 -51.82 -39.28 -17.41
C ARG A 96 -52.03 -37.87 -17.99
N GLU A 97 -50.99 -37.24 -18.54
CA GLU A 97 -51.03 -35.90 -19.14
C GLU A 97 -52.15 -35.71 -20.19
N TYR A 98 -52.46 -36.76 -20.96
CA TYR A 98 -53.50 -36.74 -22.01
C TYR A 98 -54.87 -37.25 -21.54
N SER A 99 -55.14 -37.25 -20.23
CA SER A 99 -56.39 -37.75 -19.68
C SER A 99 -57.58 -36.86 -20.05
N THR A 100 -58.69 -37.46 -20.46
CA THR A 100 -59.92 -36.70 -20.73
C THR A 100 -60.47 -36.05 -19.45
N LYS A 101 -61.19 -34.93 -19.59
CA LYS A 101 -61.86 -34.24 -18.46
C LYS A 101 -62.74 -35.18 -17.61
N LYS A 102 -63.33 -36.21 -18.23
CA LYS A 102 -64.14 -37.23 -17.54
C LYS A 102 -63.28 -38.08 -16.59
N THR A 103 -62.07 -38.45 -17.00
CA THR A 103 -61.10 -39.19 -16.18
C THR A 103 -60.57 -38.36 -15.02
N ILE A 104 -60.21 -37.10 -15.29
CA ILE A 104 -59.73 -36.13 -14.27
C ILE A 104 -60.80 -35.92 -13.18
N ARG A 105 -62.06 -35.73 -13.59
CA ARG A 105 -63.19 -35.57 -12.65
C ARG A 105 -63.47 -36.84 -11.84
N LYS A 106 -63.25 -38.03 -12.42
CA LYS A 106 -63.40 -39.30 -11.71
C LYS A 106 -62.30 -39.48 -10.66
N ALA A 107 -61.05 -39.18 -11.00
CA ALA A 107 -59.91 -39.24 -10.09
C ALA A 107 -60.06 -38.26 -8.92
N TYR A 108 -60.41 -37.00 -9.21
CA TYR A 108 -60.71 -36.00 -8.19
C TYR A 108 -61.80 -36.48 -7.22
N ARG A 109 -62.94 -36.95 -7.71
CA ARG A 109 -64.03 -37.44 -6.84
C ARG A 109 -63.60 -38.61 -5.94
N ALA A 110 -62.75 -39.50 -6.43
CA ALA A 110 -62.24 -40.62 -5.63
C ALA A 110 -61.32 -40.13 -4.51
N LEU A 111 -60.36 -39.25 -4.84
CA LEU A 111 -59.39 -38.69 -3.90
C LEU A 111 -60.05 -37.72 -2.90
N SER A 112 -60.96 -36.86 -3.34
CA SER A 112 -61.72 -35.96 -2.45
C SER A 112 -62.58 -36.71 -1.45
N LYS A 113 -63.13 -37.88 -1.81
CA LYS A 113 -63.88 -38.73 -0.88
C LYS A 113 -62.98 -39.44 0.13
N GLN A 114 -61.73 -39.70 -0.24
CA GLN A 114 -60.72 -40.34 0.61
C GLN A 114 -60.11 -39.35 1.60
N PHE A 115 -59.83 -38.12 1.17
CA PHE A 115 -59.18 -37.07 1.96
C PHE A 115 -60.15 -35.98 2.43
N HIS A 116 -61.46 -36.26 2.46
CA HIS A 116 -62.45 -35.26 2.89
C HIS A 116 -62.22 -34.90 4.37
N PRO A 117 -62.16 -33.61 4.75
CA PRO A 117 -61.90 -33.19 6.13
C PRO A 117 -62.92 -33.78 7.12
N ASP A 118 -64.19 -33.90 6.72
CA ASP A 118 -65.25 -34.50 7.55
C ASP A 118 -65.05 -35.99 7.86
N LYS A 119 -64.29 -36.73 7.04
CA LYS A 119 -64.01 -38.16 7.28
C LYS A 119 -62.72 -38.40 8.06
N GLN A 120 -61.86 -37.40 8.16
CA GLN A 120 -60.55 -37.46 8.78
C GLN A 120 -60.40 -36.31 9.78
N LEU A 121 -61.35 -36.21 10.70
CA LEU A 121 -61.34 -35.22 11.78
C LEU A 121 -60.06 -35.36 12.62
N GLY A 122 -59.24 -34.31 12.63
CA GLY A 122 -58.03 -34.21 13.47
C GLY A 122 -56.70 -34.41 12.76
N ASP A 123 -56.67 -34.76 11.46
CA ASP A 123 -55.42 -34.93 10.71
C ASP A 123 -55.11 -33.69 9.85
N SER A 124 -54.14 -32.87 10.27
CA SER A 124 -53.72 -31.67 9.52
C SER A 124 -53.11 -32.00 8.16
N LEU A 125 -52.63 -33.24 7.96
CA LEU A 125 -52.11 -33.72 6.68
C LEU A 125 -53.23 -34.07 5.69
N ALA A 126 -54.42 -34.44 6.17
CA ALA A 126 -55.57 -34.69 5.31
C ALA A 126 -56.08 -33.39 4.68
N ALA A 127 -56.17 -32.32 5.48
CA ALA A 127 -56.59 -31.00 5.01
C ALA A 127 -55.63 -30.40 3.98
N SER A 128 -54.31 -30.52 4.20
CA SER A 128 -53.31 -30.03 3.24
C SER A 128 -53.31 -30.83 1.93
N LYS A 129 -53.45 -32.16 2.00
CA LYS A 129 -53.60 -33.01 0.81
C LYS A 129 -54.89 -32.71 0.05
N PHE A 130 -56.00 -32.49 0.75
CA PHE A 130 -57.27 -32.12 0.13
C PHE A 130 -57.17 -30.79 -0.63
N ALA A 131 -56.55 -29.78 -0.03
CA ALA A 131 -56.31 -28.50 -0.69
C ALA A 131 -55.41 -28.66 -1.93
N LEU A 132 -54.39 -29.50 -1.86
CA LEU A 132 -53.47 -29.77 -2.97
C LEU A 132 -54.15 -30.55 -4.13
N ILE A 133 -55.04 -31.50 -3.80
CA ILE A 133 -55.89 -32.22 -4.77
C ILE A 133 -56.89 -31.28 -5.43
N ALA A 134 -57.50 -30.37 -4.67
CA ALA A 134 -58.42 -29.36 -5.20
C ALA A 134 -57.70 -28.41 -6.17
N LYS A 135 -56.51 -27.91 -5.79
CA LYS A 135 -55.67 -27.08 -6.66
C LYS A 135 -55.23 -27.80 -7.93
N ALA A 136 -54.84 -29.08 -7.85
CA ALA A 136 -54.47 -29.86 -9.04
C ALA A 136 -55.67 -30.08 -9.98
N TYR A 137 -56.87 -30.30 -9.43
CA TYR A 137 -58.09 -30.38 -10.24
C TYR A 137 -58.42 -29.05 -10.93
N GLU A 138 -58.31 -27.93 -10.22
CA GLU A 138 -58.51 -26.60 -10.77
C GLU A 138 -57.51 -26.28 -11.88
N ALA A 139 -56.23 -26.60 -11.69
CA ALA A 139 -55.16 -26.45 -12.69
C ALA A 139 -55.45 -27.15 -14.03
N LEU A 140 -56.23 -28.23 -14.02
CA LEU A 140 -56.56 -29.03 -15.21
C LEU A 140 -57.98 -28.83 -15.73
N THR A 141 -58.84 -28.11 -15.01
CA THR A 141 -60.26 -27.96 -15.38
C THR A 141 -60.67 -26.52 -15.66
N ASP A 142 -60.13 -25.55 -14.94
CA ASP A 142 -60.46 -24.14 -15.12
C ASP A 142 -59.65 -23.53 -16.28
N PRO A 143 -60.28 -22.87 -17.28
CA PRO A 143 -59.56 -22.32 -18.42
C PRO A 143 -58.53 -21.25 -18.05
N VAL A 144 -58.74 -20.48 -16.97
CA VAL A 144 -57.77 -19.47 -16.51
C VAL A 144 -56.60 -20.17 -15.84
N SER A 145 -56.86 -21.11 -14.94
CA SER A 145 -55.81 -21.88 -14.24
C SER A 145 -55.00 -22.78 -15.18
N ILE A 146 -55.61 -23.35 -16.23
CA ILE A 146 -54.89 -24.09 -17.28
C ILE A 146 -53.93 -23.17 -18.05
N LYS A 147 -54.39 -21.96 -18.40
CA LYS A 147 -53.56 -20.98 -19.11
C LYS A 147 -52.40 -20.50 -18.22
N ASN A 148 -52.67 -20.28 -16.94
CA ASN A 148 -51.67 -19.92 -15.95
C ASN A 148 -50.66 -21.05 -15.73
N PHE A 149 -51.12 -22.29 -15.57
CA PHE A 149 -50.25 -23.45 -15.42
C PHE A 149 -49.36 -23.66 -16.65
N LYS A 150 -49.90 -23.55 -17.87
CA LYS A 150 -49.10 -23.65 -19.10
C LYS A 150 -48.07 -22.53 -19.26
N LYS A 151 -48.33 -21.35 -18.72
CA LYS A 151 -47.47 -20.16 -18.88
C LYS A 151 -46.47 -19.98 -17.73
N PHE A 152 -46.85 -20.34 -16.51
CA PHE A 152 -46.11 -20.06 -15.28
C PHE A 152 -45.78 -21.32 -14.46
N GLY A 153 -46.29 -22.50 -14.83
CA GLY A 153 -46.08 -23.75 -14.09
C GLY A 153 -46.93 -23.89 -12.81
N HIS A 154 -47.86 -22.97 -12.54
CA HIS A 154 -48.73 -22.98 -11.36
C HIS A 154 -50.16 -22.46 -11.69
N PRO A 155 -51.24 -23.01 -11.08
CA PRO A 155 -52.64 -22.62 -11.38
C PRO A 155 -52.99 -21.17 -11.03
N ASP A 156 -52.45 -20.65 -9.93
CA ASP A 156 -52.84 -19.35 -9.34
C ASP A 156 -52.31 -18.11 -10.10
N GLY A 157 -51.63 -18.29 -11.25
CA GLY A 157 -51.06 -17.19 -12.05
C GLY A 157 -49.64 -16.81 -11.60
N PRO A 158 -49.11 -15.63 -12.01
CA PRO A 158 -47.80 -15.17 -11.56
C PRO A 158 -47.86 -14.92 -10.06
N SER A 159 -47.34 -15.87 -9.28
CA SER A 159 -47.21 -15.74 -7.84
C SER A 159 -46.24 -14.60 -7.55
N PHE A 160 -46.74 -13.48 -7.05
CA PHE A 160 -45.91 -12.35 -6.63
C PHE A 160 -45.25 -12.69 -5.29
N HIS A 161 -44.26 -13.57 -5.32
CA HIS A 161 -43.26 -13.62 -4.27
C HIS A 161 -42.37 -12.39 -4.46
N LEU A 162 -42.15 -11.60 -3.40
CA LEU A 162 -41.32 -10.39 -3.44
C LEU A 162 -39.89 -10.65 -3.98
N ILE A 163 -39.49 -11.92 -4.10
CA ILE A 163 -38.30 -12.38 -4.79
C ILE A 163 -38.67 -13.65 -5.57
N ASP A 164 -38.73 -13.59 -6.91
CA ASP A 164 -38.87 -14.76 -7.77
C ASP A 164 -37.48 -15.40 -7.96
N PHE A 165 -37.18 -16.42 -7.15
CA PHE A 165 -35.88 -17.10 -7.16
C PHE A 165 -35.59 -17.85 -8.46
N LYS A 166 -36.61 -18.18 -9.27
CA LYS A 166 -36.40 -18.80 -10.59
C LYS A 166 -35.84 -17.79 -11.59
N ALA A 167 -36.21 -16.51 -11.47
CA ALA A 167 -35.69 -15.41 -12.29
C ALA A 167 -34.22 -15.04 -11.98
N MET A 168 -33.70 -15.37 -10.78
CA MET A 168 -32.29 -15.20 -10.42
C MET A 168 -31.35 -16.26 -11.03
N SER A 169 -31.87 -17.32 -11.64
CA SER A 169 -31.05 -18.30 -12.40
C SER A 169 -30.84 -17.92 -13.87
N GLY A 170 -31.53 -16.88 -14.35
CA GLY A 170 -31.43 -16.38 -15.72
C GLY A 170 -30.50 -15.19 -15.88
N GLN A 171 -30.50 -14.59 -17.08
CA GLN A 171 -29.64 -13.47 -17.47
C GLN A 171 -29.73 -12.26 -16.52
N ALA A 172 -30.90 -12.03 -15.90
CA ALA A 172 -31.11 -10.99 -14.89
C ALA A 172 -30.40 -11.27 -13.54
N GLY A 173 -30.30 -12.54 -13.13
CA GLY A 173 -29.51 -12.92 -11.96
C GLY A 173 -28.01 -12.77 -12.21
N MET A 174 -27.54 -13.11 -13.41
CA MET A 174 -26.16 -12.88 -13.82
C MET A 174 -25.80 -11.40 -13.84
N THR A 175 -26.72 -10.50 -14.22
CA THR A 175 -26.47 -9.04 -14.14
C THR A 175 -26.36 -8.54 -12.71
N ILE A 176 -27.17 -9.08 -11.78
CA ILE A 176 -27.09 -8.69 -10.36
C ILE A 176 -25.78 -9.18 -9.75
N ILE A 177 -25.39 -10.43 -10.03
CA ILE A 177 -24.10 -10.98 -9.60
C ILE A 177 -22.95 -10.16 -10.19
N ALA A 178 -22.99 -9.83 -11.48
CA ALA A 178 -21.98 -9.00 -12.13
C ALA A 178 -21.89 -7.58 -11.54
N LEU A 179 -23.01 -6.96 -11.17
CA LEU A 179 -23.03 -5.64 -10.50
C LEU A 179 -22.46 -5.70 -9.08
N VAL A 180 -22.76 -6.76 -8.33
CA VAL A 180 -22.19 -6.95 -6.98
C VAL A 180 -20.68 -7.22 -7.06
N TYR A 181 -20.24 -8.11 -7.94
CA TYR A 181 -18.82 -8.37 -8.14
C TYR A 181 -18.08 -7.17 -8.74
N GLY A 182 -18.71 -6.46 -9.69
CA GLY A 182 -18.16 -5.24 -10.28
C GLY A 182 -18.00 -4.13 -9.25
N SER A 183 -18.99 -3.93 -8.38
CA SER A 183 -18.92 -2.94 -7.30
C SER A 183 -17.91 -3.32 -6.20
N MET A 184 -17.78 -4.61 -5.85
CA MET A 184 -16.74 -5.07 -4.93
C MET A 184 -15.33 -4.99 -5.53
N ALA A 185 -15.16 -5.27 -6.82
CA ALA A 185 -13.89 -5.10 -7.52
C ALA A 185 -13.51 -3.61 -7.60
N LEU A 186 -14.46 -2.73 -7.92
CA LEU A 186 -14.28 -1.28 -7.89
C LEU A 186 -13.96 -0.78 -6.49
N LEU A 187 -14.62 -1.30 -5.45
CA LEU A 187 -14.29 -0.99 -4.06
C LEU A 187 -12.88 -1.47 -3.68
N GLY A 188 -12.47 -2.65 -4.17
CA GLY A 188 -11.12 -3.18 -3.97
C GLY A 188 -10.05 -2.33 -4.66
N VAL A 189 -10.32 -1.84 -5.88
CA VAL A 189 -9.46 -0.89 -6.60
C VAL A 189 -9.44 0.47 -5.91
N ALA A 190 -10.60 0.97 -5.46
CA ALA A 190 -10.70 2.22 -4.71
C ALA A 190 -9.92 2.14 -3.39
N ILE A 191 -10.06 1.05 -2.63
CA ILE A 191 -9.26 0.83 -1.42
C ILE A 191 -7.77 0.73 -1.76
N ALA A 192 -7.38 0.08 -2.86
CA ALA A 192 -5.98 0.00 -3.28
C ALA A 192 -5.42 1.37 -3.71
N MET A 193 -6.21 2.21 -4.38
CA MET A 193 -5.85 3.58 -4.75
C MET A 193 -5.81 4.52 -3.55
N LEU A 194 -6.71 4.33 -2.57
CA LEU A 194 -6.76 5.11 -1.33
C LEU A 194 -5.77 4.61 -0.27
N SER A 195 -5.29 3.37 -0.38
CA SER A 195 -4.19 2.84 0.43
C SER A 195 -2.87 3.36 -0.14
N GLY A 196 -2.66 4.67 -0.09
CA GLY A 196 -1.35 5.26 -0.32
C GLY A 196 -0.31 4.63 0.61
N ASP A 197 0.96 4.63 0.19
CA ASP A 197 2.07 4.26 1.07
C ASP A 197 1.96 5.10 2.35
N LYS A 198 1.65 4.45 3.48
CA LYS A 198 1.39 5.09 4.78
C LYS A 198 2.51 6.03 5.27
N TYR A 199 3.67 5.99 4.60
CA TYR A 199 4.89 6.68 4.97
C TYR A 199 5.34 7.74 3.95
N LYS A 200 4.60 7.95 2.84
CA LYS A 200 4.79 9.14 2.01
C LYS A 200 3.89 10.25 2.54
N PRO A 201 4.43 11.27 3.24
CA PRO A 201 3.61 12.41 3.62
C PRO A 201 3.11 13.10 2.35
N GLU A 202 1.80 13.34 2.27
CA GLU A 202 1.23 14.21 1.25
C GLU A 202 1.82 15.60 1.42
N VAL A 203 2.68 16.01 0.49
CA VAL A 203 3.25 17.35 0.44
C VAL A 203 2.38 18.15 -0.51
N HIS A 204 1.54 19.02 0.06
CA HIS A 204 0.81 20.02 -0.71
C HIS A 204 1.77 21.13 -1.15
N MET A 205 1.45 21.82 -2.25
CA MET A 205 2.30 22.90 -2.78
C MET A 205 2.57 24.00 -1.74
N GLU A 206 1.59 24.30 -0.89
CA GLU A 206 1.75 25.25 0.22
C GLU A 206 2.87 24.84 1.21
N ASN A 207 3.02 23.54 1.46
CA ASN A 207 4.09 23.03 2.33
C ASN A 207 5.46 23.18 1.65
N VAL A 208 5.52 23.07 0.32
CA VAL A 208 6.76 23.29 -0.44
C VAL A 208 7.22 24.74 -0.36
N GLU A 209 6.29 25.69 -0.51
CA GLU A 209 6.62 27.12 -0.40
C GLU A 209 7.22 27.44 0.98
N ARG A 210 6.63 26.90 2.06
CA ARG A 210 7.16 27.05 3.41
C ARG A 210 8.51 26.36 3.59
N LEU A 211 8.66 25.15 3.05
CA LEU A 211 9.90 24.38 3.09
C LEU A 211 11.07 25.15 2.43
N MET A 212 10.78 25.82 1.31
CA MET A 212 11.75 26.59 0.53
C MET A 212 11.89 28.06 0.96
N ALA A 213 11.06 28.54 1.89
CA ALA A 213 11.03 29.96 2.30
C ALA A 213 12.36 30.39 2.95
N GLY A 214 13.15 31.25 2.30
CA GLY A 214 14.46 31.67 2.83
C GLY A 214 15.57 30.64 2.60
N TRP A 215 15.43 29.83 1.54
CA TRP A 215 16.52 29.04 0.96
C TRP A 215 17.69 29.95 0.54
N HIS A 216 18.93 29.48 0.74
CA HIS A 216 20.16 30.13 0.27
C HIS A 216 21.25 29.12 -0.09
N ASP A 217 22.33 29.60 -0.72
CA ASP A 217 23.35 28.77 -1.38
C ASP A 217 24.22 27.92 -0.43
N LYS A 218 24.31 28.32 0.84
CA LYS A 218 25.20 27.72 1.85
C LYS A 218 24.46 27.36 3.13
N MET A 219 23.40 26.58 2.99
CA MET A 219 22.63 26.11 4.15
C MET A 219 23.37 25.00 4.87
N SER A 220 23.32 25.05 6.20
CA SER A 220 23.84 24.00 7.07
C SER A 220 22.89 22.80 7.14
N ALA A 221 23.43 21.63 7.50
CA ALA A 221 22.65 20.44 7.83
C ALA A 221 21.54 20.75 8.85
N PHE A 222 21.85 21.52 9.89
CA PHE A 222 20.89 21.93 10.91
C PHE A 222 19.73 22.74 10.34
N GLU A 223 20.00 23.75 9.50
CA GLU A 223 18.96 24.59 8.89
C GLU A 223 18.02 23.78 8.00
N ILE A 224 18.55 22.85 7.20
CA ILE A 224 17.77 21.98 6.33
C ILE A 224 16.87 21.05 7.19
N LEU A 225 17.43 20.43 8.23
CA LEU A 225 16.68 19.54 9.11
C LEU A 225 15.59 20.28 9.90
N ASN A 226 15.87 21.46 10.44
CA ASN A 226 14.91 22.30 11.15
C ASN A 226 13.71 22.66 10.25
N ARG A 227 13.95 22.94 8.96
CA ARG A 227 12.89 23.21 7.99
C ARG A 227 12.07 21.97 7.66
N CYS A 228 12.72 20.83 7.42
CA CYS A 228 12.01 19.59 7.15
C CYS A 228 11.18 19.16 8.36
N ILE A 229 11.68 19.30 9.59
CA ILE A 229 10.97 18.90 10.81
C ILE A 229 9.70 19.74 11.04
N ARG A 230 9.71 21.04 10.69
CA ARG A 230 8.51 21.88 10.76
C ARG A 230 7.34 21.35 9.93
N GLU A 231 7.62 20.58 8.88
CA GLU A 231 6.62 20.02 7.97
C GLU A 231 6.28 18.55 8.28
N VAL A 232 6.88 17.94 9.33
CA VAL A 232 6.54 16.58 9.75
C VAL A 232 5.11 16.56 10.31
N LYS A 233 4.25 15.69 9.76
CA LYS A 233 2.86 15.58 10.23
C LYS A 233 2.86 15.05 11.67
N GLN A 234 2.27 15.80 12.60
CA GLN A 234 2.00 15.30 13.94
C GLN A 234 0.91 14.21 13.90
N PRO A 235 1.09 13.08 14.60
CA PRO A 235 0.07 12.07 14.74
C PRO A 235 -1.13 12.65 15.47
N LEU A 236 -2.33 12.29 15.00
CA LEU A 236 -3.62 12.69 15.60
C LEU A 236 -3.71 12.36 17.11
N ALA A 237 -2.91 11.43 17.62
CA ALA A 237 -2.85 11.07 19.03
C ALA A 237 -2.25 12.17 19.93
N GLU A 238 -1.38 13.06 19.41
CA GLU A 238 -0.90 14.23 20.17
C GLU A 238 -1.97 15.33 20.27
N LYS A 239 -2.91 15.42 19.32
CA LYS A 239 -4.10 16.29 19.47
C LYS A 239 -5.08 15.79 20.53
N ALA A 240 -4.91 14.55 20.99
CA ALA A 240 -5.79 13.89 21.94
C ALA A 240 -5.00 13.16 23.03
N GLY A 241 -4.01 13.82 23.66
CA GLY A 241 -3.41 13.39 24.94
C GLY A 241 -3.21 11.87 25.11
N GLY A 242 -2.67 11.22 24.08
CA GLY A 242 -2.69 9.77 23.94
C GLY A 242 -1.54 9.09 24.67
N ASP A 243 -1.85 8.65 25.87
CA ASP A 243 -1.10 7.85 26.83
C ASP A 243 -0.24 6.71 26.21
N CYS A 244 1.08 6.92 26.15
CA CYS A 244 2.05 5.83 25.91
C CYS A 244 2.66 5.31 27.23
N CYS A 245 2.53 6.07 28.31
CA CYS A 245 3.15 5.82 29.59
C CYS A 245 2.25 6.41 30.68
N GLY A 246 1.33 5.59 31.22
CA GLY A 246 0.27 5.89 32.20
C GLY A 246 0.54 7.02 33.19
N GLY A 247 0.53 8.25 32.70
CA GLY A 247 1.06 9.41 33.37
C GLY A 247 0.46 10.63 32.70
N GLY A 248 -0.60 11.15 33.31
CA GLY A 248 -1.30 12.37 32.88
C GLY A 248 -0.45 13.61 33.14
N GLY A 249 0.72 13.69 32.53
CA GLY A 249 1.55 14.89 32.50
C GLY A 249 0.96 15.88 31.51
N SER A 250 0.83 17.13 31.94
CA SER A 250 0.43 18.24 31.06
C SER A 250 1.46 18.41 29.94
N LEU A 251 1.05 18.93 28.77
CA LEU A 251 1.94 19.23 27.65
C LEU A 251 3.19 20.03 28.10
N TYR A 252 3.02 20.90 29.11
CA TYR A 252 4.06 21.71 29.74
C TYR A 252 5.12 20.93 30.52
N GLU A 253 4.77 19.80 31.16
CA GLU A 253 5.74 18.99 31.92
C GLU A 253 6.66 18.20 30.97
N MET A 254 6.12 17.74 29.84
CA MET A 254 6.91 17.08 28.78
C MET A 254 7.98 18.01 28.19
N ASP A 255 7.72 19.31 28.08
CA ASP A 255 8.69 20.25 27.50
C ASP A 255 9.85 20.55 28.46
N ALA A 256 9.60 20.56 29.78
CA ALA A 256 10.67 20.70 30.77
C ALA A 256 11.61 19.49 30.81
N GLU A 257 11.05 18.27 30.71
CA GLU A 257 11.85 17.05 30.62
C GLU A 257 12.72 17.01 29.36
N VAL A 258 12.19 17.49 28.22
CA VAL A 258 12.93 17.55 26.95
C VAL A 258 14.08 18.54 27.01
N VAL A 259 13.90 19.70 27.65
CA VAL A 259 14.97 20.69 27.84
C VAL A 259 16.04 20.14 28.78
N ALA A 260 15.66 19.53 29.90
CA ALA A 260 16.62 18.90 30.81
C ALA A 260 17.41 17.76 30.12
N PHE A 261 16.74 17.00 29.26
CA PHE A 261 17.41 15.96 28.46
C PHE A 261 18.37 16.57 27.42
N LEU A 262 18.02 17.69 26.79
CA LEU A 262 18.91 18.41 25.89
C LEU A 262 20.20 18.88 26.60
N ASP A 263 20.08 19.44 27.81
CA ASP A 263 21.23 19.82 28.65
C ASP A 263 22.06 18.59 29.05
N LEU A 264 21.41 17.46 29.31
CA LEU A 264 22.08 16.19 29.59
C LEU A 264 22.89 15.69 28.39
N LEU A 265 22.40 15.87 27.16
CA LEU A 265 23.12 15.48 25.95
C LEU A 265 24.38 16.35 25.74
N GLU A 266 24.31 17.65 26.01
CA GLU A 266 25.47 18.55 25.90
C GLU A 266 26.51 18.26 26.99
N SER A 267 26.09 18.15 28.25
CA SER A 267 27.00 17.88 29.38
C SER A 267 27.79 16.58 29.22
N ASN A 268 27.19 15.59 28.55
CA ASN A 268 27.80 14.31 28.23
C ASN A 268 28.53 14.28 26.87
N GLN A 269 28.66 15.43 26.18
CA GLN A 269 29.31 15.55 24.87
C GLN A 269 28.71 14.63 23.78
N VAL A 270 27.42 14.28 23.93
CA VAL A 270 26.68 13.52 22.91
C VAL A 270 26.38 14.43 21.72
N ILE A 271 26.01 15.68 22.00
CA ILE A 271 25.88 16.77 21.02
C ILE A 271 26.91 17.86 21.32
N SER A 272 27.23 18.66 20.31
CA SER A 272 28.09 19.84 20.44
C SER A 272 27.36 21.01 21.09
N THR A 273 28.14 21.93 21.65
CA THR A 273 27.62 23.19 22.22
C THR A 273 26.91 24.06 21.18
N LEU A 274 27.33 23.97 19.92
CA LEU A 274 26.68 24.63 18.79
C LEU A 274 25.28 24.05 18.54
N GLU A 275 25.18 22.72 18.46
CA GLU A 275 23.90 22.03 18.25
C GLU A 275 22.94 22.29 19.41
N HIS A 276 23.42 22.23 20.67
CA HIS A 276 22.61 22.58 21.83
C HIS A 276 22.04 24.00 21.73
N ARG A 277 22.91 24.98 21.46
CA ARG A 277 22.53 26.38 21.33
C ARG A 277 21.50 26.58 20.22
N ASP A 278 21.69 25.93 19.07
CA ASP A 278 20.83 26.10 17.92
C ASP A 278 19.47 25.41 18.13
N ILE A 279 19.41 24.24 18.79
CA ILE A 279 18.16 23.59 19.21
C ILE A 279 17.43 24.43 20.27
N SER A 280 18.16 24.99 21.24
CA SER A 280 17.59 25.80 22.33
C SER A 280 16.88 27.05 21.83
N ARG A 281 17.35 27.63 20.71
CA ARG A 281 16.76 28.81 20.06
C ARG A 281 15.48 28.53 19.27
N ILE A 282 15.05 27.29 19.14
CA ILE A 282 13.83 26.96 18.41
C ILE A 282 12.61 27.42 19.23
N ASP A 283 11.80 28.31 18.65
CA ASP A 283 10.62 28.87 19.33
C ASP A 283 9.45 27.88 19.43
N GLN A 284 9.34 26.95 18.49
CA GLN A 284 8.24 26.00 18.43
C GLN A 284 8.56 24.74 19.24
N ASP A 285 7.83 24.50 20.33
CA ASP A 285 8.11 23.41 21.28
C ASP A 285 8.11 22.02 20.62
N HIS A 286 7.16 21.76 19.72
CA HIS A 286 7.09 20.49 19.00
C HIS A 286 8.30 20.27 18.07
N VAL A 287 8.77 21.31 17.38
CA VAL A 287 9.97 21.24 16.52
C VAL A 287 11.21 21.02 17.38
N LYS A 288 11.31 21.71 18.53
CA LYS A 288 12.40 21.52 19.48
C LYS A 288 12.45 20.08 19.96
N ARG A 289 11.32 19.52 20.39
CA ARG A 289 11.19 18.12 20.80
C ARG A 289 11.63 17.15 19.70
N ASP A 290 11.17 17.37 18.48
CA ASP A 290 11.53 16.51 17.34
C ASP A 290 13.01 16.65 16.95
N MET A 291 13.60 17.84 17.09
CA MET A 291 15.03 18.05 16.90
C MET A 291 15.85 17.33 17.98
N VAL A 292 15.46 17.40 19.25
CA VAL A 292 16.12 16.66 20.34
C VAL A 292 16.04 15.16 20.08
N ALA A 293 14.87 14.65 19.67
CA ALA A 293 14.67 13.26 19.29
C ALA A 293 15.60 12.83 18.15
N LEU A 294 15.69 13.65 17.10
CA LEU A 294 16.53 13.39 15.94
C LEU A 294 18.02 13.39 16.32
N TYR A 295 18.51 14.39 17.05
CA TYR A 295 19.93 14.48 17.42
C TYR A 295 20.34 13.40 18.42
N TYR A 296 19.45 13.00 19.32
CA TYR A 296 19.63 11.79 20.11
C TYR A 296 19.76 10.57 19.21
N PHE A 297 18.85 10.39 18.23
CA PHE A 297 18.88 9.23 17.32
C PHE A 297 20.16 9.18 16.49
N LEU A 298 20.60 10.31 15.96
CA LEU A 298 21.84 10.42 15.17
C LEU A 298 23.10 10.15 16.00
N ASN A 299 23.01 10.26 17.33
CA ASN A 299 24.07 9.98 18.29
C ASN A 299 23.73 8.82 19.24
N GLU A 300 22.78 7.94 18.86
CA GLU A 300 22.21 6.91 19.75
C GLU A 300 23.29 6.00 20.34
N ARG A 301 24.39 5.78 19.60
CA ARG A 301 25.53 4.97 20.04
C ARG A 301 26.25 5.58 21.23
N LYS A 302 26.68 6.85 21.12
CA LYS A 302 27.33 7.59 22.20
C LYS A 302 26.42 7.66 23.42
N ALA A 303 25.13 7.93 23.21
CA ALA A 303 24.17 8.01 24.29
C ALA A 303 23.96 6.66 25.02
N LYS A 304 24.00 5.54 24.29
CA LYS A 304 23.89 4.18 24.86
C LYS A 304 25.14 3.73 25.60
N GLU A 305 26.32 4.11 25.14
CA GLU A 305 27.57 3.86 25.86
C GLU A 305 27.59 4.53 27.24
N LEU A 306 26.86 5.64 27.37
CA LEU A 306 26.69 6.40 28.61
C LEU A 306 25.44 6.01 29.42
N GLU A 307 24.72 4.96 29.00
CA GLU A 307 23.48 4.46 29.64
C GLU A 307 22.40 5.54 29.87
N LEU A 308 22.35 6.56 29.00
CA LEU A 308 21.38 7.65 29.12
C LEU A 308 19.95 7.13 28.92
N THR A 309 19.07 7.42 29.88
CA THR A 309 17.66 7.07 29.82
C THR A 309 16.91 8.07 28.95
N VAL A 310 16.21 7.56 27.93
CA VAL A 310 15.41 8.39 27.02
C VAL A 310 14.03 8.63 27.62
N PRO A 311 13.55 9.88 27.66
CA PRO A 311 12.17 10.17 28.06
C PRO A 311 11.16 9.40 27.18
N CYS A 312 10.12 8.84 27.78
CA CYS A 312 9.11 8.05 27.06
C CYS A 312 8.48 8.83 25.91
N ALA A 313 8.21 10.14 26.13
CA ALA A 313 7.68 11.05 25.12
C ALA A 313 8.55 11.12 23.85
N LEU A 314 9.89 11.02 24.01
CA LEU A 314 10.83 11.11 22.89
C LEU A 314 10.93 9.78 22.13
N HIS A 315 10.83 8.64 22.84
CA HIS A 315 11.01 7.31 22.26
C HIS A 315 10.00 7.01 21.14
N ALA A 316 8.74 7.38 21.33
CA ALA A 316 7.70 7.23 20.31
C ALA A 316 7.99 8.11 19.08
N ARG A 317 8.37 9.38 19.32
CA ARG A 317 8.63 10.40 18.29
C ARG A 317 9.80 10.06 17.37
N ILE A 318 10.89 9.52 17.91
CA ILE A 318 12.08 9.14 17.13
C ILE A 318 11.68 8.28 15.92
N THR A 319 10.76 7.33 16.13
CA THR A 319 10.33 6.42 15.06
C THR A 319 9.61 7.17 13.94
N ASP A 320 8.67 8.06 14.30
CA ASP A 320 7.85 8.78 13.32
C ASP A 320 8.69 9.75 12.50
N ILE A 321 9.62 10.47 13.14
CA ILE A 321 10.53 11.41 12.49
C ILE A 321 11.42 10.66 11.49
N VAL A 322 12.07 9.59 11.93
CA VAL A 322 13.03 8.84 11.13
C VAL A 322 12.38 8.22 9.87
N LEU A 323 11.09 7.90 9.90
CA LEU A 323 10.35 7.38 8.75
C LEU A 323 9.89 8.48 7.77
N GLN A 324 9.52 9.66 8.26
CA GLN A 324 9.00 10.76 7.42
C GLN A 324 10.11 11.66 6.86
N LEU A 325 11.17 11.91 7.64
CA LEU A 325 12.18 12.91 7.34
C LEU A 325 12.97 12.69 6.05
N PRO A 326 13.37 11.45 5.67
CA PRO A 326 14.07 11.22 4.41
C PRO A 326 13.26 11.69 3.19
N TYR A 327 11.93 11.57 3.26
CA TYR A 327 11.07 12.06 2.20
C TYR A 327 11.02 13.57 2.11
N LEU A 328 10.93 14.27 3.24
CA LEU A 328 10.95 15.73 3.25
C LEU A 328 12.30 16.27 2.78
N VAL A 329 13.41 15.60 3.13
CA VAL A 329 14.75 15.95 2.64
C VAL A 329 14.87 15.70 1.13
N GLU A 330 14.35 14.59 0.61
CA GLU A 330 14.37 14.33 -0.84
C GLU A 330 13.54 15.37 -1.61
N VAL A 331 12.35 15.72 -1.11
CA VAL A 331 11.55 16.82 -1.67
C VAL A 331 12.33 18.14 -1.62
N PHE A 332 12.98 18.46 -0.50
CA PHE A 332 13.82 19.65 -0.38
C PHE A 332 14.95 19.66 -1.42
N VAL A 333 15.59 18.51 -1.69
CA VAL A 333 16.63 18.36 -2.72
C VAL A 333 16.06 18.68 -4.11
N GLU A 334 14.94 18.07 -4.49
CA GLU A 334 14.32 18.25 -5.81
C GLU A 334 13.98 19.72 -6.09
N PHE A 335 13.43 20.43 -5.09
CA PHE A 335 13.14 21.86 -5.23
C PHE A 335 14.39 22.73 -5.13
N SER A 336 15.37 22.36 -4.30
CA SER A 336 16.66 23.07 -4.22
C SER A 336 17.41 23.02 -5.54
N ILE A 337 17.36 21.91 -6.28
CA ILE A 337 17.96 21.79 -7.62
C ILE A 337 17.33 22.79 -8.58
N LYS A 338 15.99 22.89 -8.60
CA LYS A 338 15.28 23.84 -9.47
C LYS A 338 15.65 25.29 -9.15
N VAL A 339 15.62 25.66 -7.86
CA VAL A 339 15.98 27.00 -7.41
C VAL A 339 17.45 27.33 -7.71
N ALA A 340 18.36 26.37 -7.49
CA ALA A 340 19.79 26.56 -7.75
C ALA A 340 20.08 26.70 -9.25
N ALA A 341 19.42 25.92 -10.10
CA ALA A 341 19.55 26.02 -11.55
C ALA A 341 19.03 27.36 -12.09
N GLU A 342 17.87 27.83 -11.62
CA GLU A 342 17.29 29.12 -12.00
C GLU A 342 18.16 30.31 -11.58
N LYS A 343 18.70 30.27 -10.35
CA LYS A 343 19.53 31.35 -9.80
C LYS A 343 21.01 31.27 -10.19
N LYS A 344 21.43 30.18 -10.83
CA LYS A 344 22.85 29.84 -11.08
C LYS A 344 23.66 29.83 -9.78
N SER A 345 23.08 29.29 -8.72
CA SER A 345 23.66 29.22 -7.38
C SER A 345 24.64 28.06 -7.23
N ASP A 346 25.42 28.13 -6.16
CA ASP A 346 26.31 27.06 -5.69
C ASP A 346 25.52 25.76 -5.37
N ALA A 347 26.08 24.60 -5.73
CA ALA A 347 25.52 23.29 -5.44
C ALA A 347 25.67 22.85 -3.97
N THR A 348 26.34 23.64 -3.12
CA THR A 348 26.64 23.32 -1.71
C THR A 348 25.39 22.92 -0.92
N THR A 349 24.30 23.68 -0.98
CA THR A 349 23.05 23.32 -0.28
C THR A 349 22.47 21.99 -0.79
N VAL A 350 22.50 21.73 -2.11
CA VAL A 350 22.01 20.48 -2.70
C VAL A 350 22.85 19.29 -2.22
N VAL A 351 24.18 19.40 -2.30
CA VAL A 351 25.10 18.34 -1.84
C VAL A 351 24.96 18.09 -0.34
N THR A 352 24.77 19.16 0.46
CA THR A 352 24.55 19.05 1.91
C THR A 352 23.25 18.31 2.21
N ALA A 353 22.16 18.65 1.52
CA ALA A 353 20.88 17.96 1.65
C ALA A 353 20.95 16.49 1.21
N LEU A 354 21.65 16.19 0.12
CA LEU A 354 21.87 14.81 -0.34
C LEU A 354 22.64 13.97 0.68
N ARG A 355 23.64 14.55 1.36
CA ARG A 355 24.41 13.88 2.41
C ARG A 355 23.61 13.61 3.69
N LEU A 356 22.50 14.33 3.91
CA LEU A 356 21.59 14.03 5.02
C LEU A 356 20.85 12.69 4.81
N LEU A 357 20.56 12.28 3.58
CA LEU A 357 19.84 11.04 3.31
C LEU A 357 20.56 9.79 3.85
N PRO A 358 21.84 9.52 3.52
CA PRO A 358 22.56 8.39 4.09
C PRO A 358 22.81 8.57 5.60
N ALA A 359 22.95 9.81 6.08
CA ALA A 359 23.07 10.09 7.50
C ALA A 359 21.81 9.67 8.29
N LEU A 360 20.62 9.93 7.75
CA LEU A 360 19.34 9.51 8.32
C LEU A 360 19.12 8.00 8.20
N ALA A 361 19.52 7.39 7.09
CA ALA A 361 19.42 5.95 6.88
C ALA A 361 20.33 5.15 7.83
N GLN A 362 21.54 5.68 8.06
CA GLN A 362 22.58 4.98 8.81
C GLN A 362 22.70 5.43 10.27
N GLY A 363 22.09 6.56 10.63
CA GLY A 363 22.04 7.12 11.98
C GLY A 363 23.34 7.79 12.41
N SER A 364 23.94 8.60 11.54
CA SER A 364 25.10 9.40 11.89
C SER A 364 25.29 10.55 10.90
N LEU A 365 25.40 11.79 11.39
CA LEU A 365 25.72 12.97 10.55
C LEU A 365 27.18 13.00 10.12
N THR A 366 28.06 12.36 10.89
CA THR A 366 29.50 12.35 10.66
C THR A 366 29.94 11.03 10.06
N VAL A 367 30.82 11.10 9.08
CA VAL A 367 31.47 9.92 8.48
C VAL A 367 32.70 9.59 9.30
N ASP A 368 32.51 8.93 10.45
CA ASP A 368 33.61 8.45 11.30
C ASP A 368 33.82 6.92 11.19
N ALA A 369 34.98 6.44 11.63
CA ALA A 369 35.34 5.03 11.55
C ALA A 369 34.31 4.13 12.28
N ALA A 370 33.73 4.63 13.37
CA ALA A 370 32.67 3.94 14.08
C ALA A 370 31.42 3.82 13.22
N ALA A 371 30.96 4.89 12.56
CA ALA A 371 29.77 4.93 11.71
C ALA A 371 29.91 3.95 10.55
N ILE A 372 31.07 3.93 9.92
CA ILE A 372 31.40 2.97 8.86
C ILE A 372 31.38 1.53 9.40
N ALA A 373 31.93 1.27 10.59
CA ALA A 373 31.88 -0.05 11.21
C ALA A 373 30.43 -0.50 11.52
N ALA A 374 29.60 0.39 12.06
CA ALA A 374 28.20 0.12 12.35
C ALA A 374 27.35 -0.09 11.09
N GLN A 375 27.64 0.64 10.00
CA GLN A 375 27.05 0.39 8.69
C GLN A 375 27.45 -1.00 8.18
N ARG A 376 28.74 -1.37 8.26
CA ARG A 376 29.24 -2.68 7.81
C ARG A 376 28.56 -3.85 8.50
N GLN A 377 28.27 -3.73 9.80
CA GLN A 377 27.54 -4.74 10.56
C GLN A 377 26.09 -4.96 10.06
N ARG A 378 25.49 -3.96 9.39
CA ARG A 378 24.13 -4.02 8.84
C ARG A 378 24.07 -4.50 7.39
N LEU A 379 25.21 -4.62 6.71
CA LEU A 379 25.23 -4.97 5.29
C LEU A 379 24.73 -6.39 5.06
N THR A 380 23.76 -6.50 4.15
CA THR A 380 23.18 -7.77 3.71
C THR A 380 24.01 -8.45 2.62
N THR A 381 24.97 -7.74 2.02
CA THR A 381 25.82 -8.15 0.88
C THR A 381 27.09 -8.92 1.26
N GLY A 382 27.04 -9.70 2.35
CA GLY A 382 28.21 -10.48 2.80
C GLY A 382 29.37 -9.62 3.30
N GLY A 383 29.09 -8.42 3.83
CA GLY A 383 30.08 -7.54 4.46
C GLY A 383 30.99 -6.75 3.50
N LYS A 384 30.76 -6.81 2.17
CA LYS A 384 31.50 -5.97 1.21
C LYS A 384 31.16 -4.50 1.40
N VAL A 385 32.17 -3.65 1.55
CA VAL A 385 32.00 -2.20 1.69
C VAL A 385 31.29 -1.64 0.47
N PRO A 386 30.17 -0.91 0.63
CA PRO A 386 29.51 -0.23 -0.46
C PRO A 386 30.49 0.72 -1.13
N ALA A 387 30.68 0.53 -2.43
CA ALA A 387 31.55 1.36 -3.24
C ALA A 387 30.96 1.47 -4.65
N LEU A 388 31.25 2.61 -5.28
CA LEU A 388 30.82 2.98 -6.61
C LEU A 388 32.04 3.18 -7.49
N LYS A 389 31.89 2.90 -8.77
CA LYS A 389 32.87 3.20 -9.80
C LYS A 389 32.17 3.83 -11.00
N LEU A 390 32.69 4.96 -11.44
CA LEU A 390 32.33 5.54 -12.73
C LEU A 390 33.25 4.99 -13.81
N SER A 391 32.68 4.76 -14.98
CA SER A 391 33.36 4.28 -16.18
C SER A 391 32.69 4.85 -17.41
N ASN A 392 33.43 4.93 -18.51
CA ASN A 392 32.92 5.39 -19.81
C ASN A 392 32.19 6.74 -19.74
N VAL A 393 32.73 7.68 -18.95
CA VAL A 393 32.15 9.02 -18.85
C VAL A 393 32.60 9.85 -20.05
N ALA A 394 31.63 10.33 -20.81
CA ALA A 394 31.86 11.11 -22.02
C ALA A 394 30.80 12.19 -22.19
N LEU A 395 31.22 13.36 -22.66
CA LEU A 395 30.33 14.43 -23.08
C LEU A 395 30.15 14.33 -24.59
N ARG A 396 28.91 14.42 -25.06
CA ARG A 396 28.57 14.41 -26.48
C ARG A 396 27.54 15.49 -26.77
N VAL A 397 27.69 16.12 -27.92
CA VAL A 397 26.64 16.93 -28.54
C VAL A 397 26.03 16.08 -29.64
N ASP A 398 24.72 16.13 -29.80
CA ASP A 398 24.05 15.43 -30.88
C ASP A 398 24.37 16.16 -32.20
N ASP A 399 24.82 15.42 -33.21
CA ASP A 399 25.10 15.89 -34.58
C ASP A 399 26.33 16.83 -34.79
N GLU A 400 27.06 17.23 -33.74
CA GLU A 400 28.24 18.12 -33.85
C GLU A 400 29.48 17.63 -33.07
N THR A 401 30.68 18.04 -33.50
CA THR A 401 31.95 17.72 -32.82
C THR A 401 32.35 18.75 -31.75
N ASP A 402 31.95 20.00 -31.96
CA ASP A 402 32.31 21.14 -31.11
C ASP A 402 31.13 21.55 -30.22
N VAL A 403 31.43 22.09 -29.04
CA VAL A 403 30.41 22.54 -28.10
C VAL A 403 30.28 24.05 -28.18
N PHE A 404 29.09 24.54 -28.49
CA PHE A 404 28.80 25.97 -28.50
C PHE A 404 28.18 26.47 -27.18
N PRO A 405 28.24 27.78 -26.89
CA PRO A 405 27.60 28.36 -25.72
C PRO A 405 26.10 28.11 -25.73
N ARG A 406 25.56 27.61 -24.60
CA ARG A 406 24.13 27.25 -24.46
C ARG A 406 23.66 26.15 -25.42
N ASP A 407 24.58 25.31 -25.86
CA ASP A 407 24.23 24.13 -26.61
C ASP A 407 23.75 23.00 -25.68
N TRP A 408 23.00 22.05 -26.23
CA TRP A 408 22.54 20.90 -25.45
C TRP A 408 23.62 19.82 -25.44
N VAL A 409 24.11 19.48 -24.24
CA VAL A 409 25.18 18.50 -24.05
C VAL A 409 24.63 17.30 -23.29
N THR A 410 24.91 16.10 -23.83
CA THR A 410 24.56 14.83 -23.21
C THR A 410 25.78 14.24 -22.50
N LEU A 411 25.66 14.05 -21.19
CA LEU A 411 26.61 13.31 -20.37
C LEU A 411 26.26 11.82 -20.42
N HIS A 412 27.07 11.03 -21.11
CA HIS A 412 27.04 9.58 -21.03
C HIS A 412 27.88 9.11 -19.86
N LEU A 413 27.34 8.20 -19.05
CA LEU A 413 28.07 7.58 -17.96
C LEU A 413 27.68 6.13 -17.77
N GLN A 414 28.62 5.35 -17.24
CA GLN A 414 28.37 3.99 -16.79
C GLN A 414 28.77 3.86 -15.31
N LEU A 415 27.77 3.68 -14.46
CA LEU A 415 27.92 3.50 -13.02
C LEU A 415 27.96 2.02 -12.65
N GLU A 416 28.91 1.63 -11.82
CA GLU A 416 29.07 0.27 -11.33
C GLU A 416 29.09 0.20 -9.79
N ARG A 417 28.22 -0.63 -9.22
CA ARG A 417 28.14 -0.93 -7.79
C ARG A 417 29.06 -2.10 -7.46
N LEU A 418 30.23 -1.82 -6.89
CA LEU A 418 31.27 -2.83 -6.65
C LEU A 418 30.89 -3.87 -5.58
N HIS A 419 29.95 -3.51 -4.71
CA HIS A 419 29.46 -4.36 -3.64
C HIS A 419 28.32 -5.31 -4.07
N VAL A 420 27.79 -5.14 -5.28
CA VAL A 420 26.74 -5.98 -5.86
C VAL A 420 27.36 -7.00 -6.81
N VAL A 421 26.81 -8.21 -6.86
CA VAL A 421 27.26 -9.25 -7.78
C VAL A 421 26.96 -8.83 -9.22
N ALA A 422 27.87 -9.10 -10.16
CA ALA A 422 27.70 -8.74 -11.56
C ALA A 422 26.36 -9.26 -12.12
N GLY A 423 25.61 -8.37 -12.77
CA GLY A 423 24.29 -8.68 -13.35
C GLY A 423 23.14 -8.82 -12.34
N ALA A 424 23.40 -8.67 -11.03
CA ALA A 424 22.35 -8.73 -10.01
C ALA A 424 21.72 -7.36 -9.73
N LEU A 425 20.54 -7.38 -9.13
CA LEU A 425 19.88 -6.21 -8.55
C LEU A 425 20.43 -5.95 -7.14
N ALA A 426 20.69 -4.70 -6.80
CA ALA A 426 21.10 -4.28 -5.46
C ALA A 426 20.04 -4.71 -4.44
N PRO A 427 20.41 -5.43 -3.38
CA PRO A 427 19.47 -5.78 -2.32
C PRO A 427 19.07 -4.53 -1.54
N ALA A 428 17.92 -4.60 -0.86
CA ALA A 428 17.55 -3.55 0.09
C ALA A 428 18.64 -3.40 1.15
N ALA A 429 19.13 -2.18 1.33
CA ALA A 429 20.18 -1.88 2.28
C ALA A 429 19.72 -2.21 3.71
N GLY A 430 20.66 -2.61 4.56
CA GLY A 430 20.44 -2.66 6.00
C GLY A 430 20.50 -1.25 6.57
N THR A 431 19.37 -0.76 7.06
CA THR A 431 19.25 0.60 7.61
C THR A 431 18.64 0.54 9.01
N LEU A 432 18.65 1.67 9.72
CA LEU A 432 17.96 1.73 11.02
C LEU A 432 16.45 1.58 10.92
N TYR A 433 15.88 1.75 9.72
CA TYR A 433 14.46 1.49 9.44
C TYR A 433 14.09 0.02 9.68
N ASP A 434 15.03 -0.93 9.59
CA ASP A 434 14.78 -2.38 9.64
C ASP A 434 14.06 -2.86 10.90
N LYS A 435 14.30 -2.19 12.02
CA LYS A 435 13.65 -2.51 13.30
C LYS A 435 12.15 -2.25 13.26
N LYS A 436 11.68 -1.35 12.38
CA LYS A 436 10.30 -0.84 12.35
C LYS A 436 9.59 -1.15 11.03
N SER A 437 10.23 -0.91 9.90
CA SER A 437 9.69 -1.15 8.56
C SER A 437 10.71 -1.82 7.64
N LYS A 438 10.54 -3.13 7.44
CA LYS A 438 11.40 -3.91 6.55
C LYS A 438 11.26 -3.51 5.07
N ASN A 439 10.15 -2.93 4.67
CA ASN A 439 9.91 -2.57 3.27
C ASN A 439 9.90 -1.05 3.06
N HIS A 440 10.61 -0.30 3.91
CA HIS A 440 10.70 1.15 3.78
C HIS A 440 11.32 1.55 2.43
N VAL A 441 10.77 2.58 1.78
CA VAL A 441 11.17 3.00 0.42
C VAL A 441 12.64 3.40 0.38
N TYR A 442 13.13 4.12 1.39
CA TYR A 442 14.52 4.58 1.54
C TYR A 442 15.52 3.48 1.91
N ARG A 443 15.12 2.20 1.88
CA ARG A 443 16.06 1.08 1.87
C ARG A 443 16.57 0.74 0.48
N ARG A 444 15.86 1.17 -0.56
CA ARG A 444 16.28 0.97 -1.95
C ARG A 444 17.32 2.04 -2.26
N ASP A 445 18.53 1.58 -2.53
CA ASP A 445 19.65 2.43 -2.90
C ASP A 445 19.39 3.05 -4.29
N HIS A 446 19.14 4.35 -4.29
CA HIS A 446 19.08 5.16 -5.49
C HIS A 446 20.20 6.20 -5.42
N MET A 447 20.63 6.64 -6.59
CA MET A 447 21.83 7.47 -6.74
C MET A 447 21.44 8.85 -7.21
N TRP A 448 22.17 9.85 -6.74
CA TRP A 448 22.09 11.20 -7.29
C TRP A 448 23.38 11.53 -8.01
N VAL A 449 23.26 11.91 -9.27
CA VAL A 449 24.34 12.47 -10.08
C VAL A 449 24.24 13.99 -9.99
N VAL A 450 25.30 14.65 -9.56
CA VAL A 450 25.39 16.11 -9.44
C VAL A 450 26.57 16.57 -10.26
N LEU A 451 26.31 17.43 -11.24
CA LEU A 451 27.31 18.07 -12.07
C LEU A 451 27.40 19.54 -11.69
N GLN A 452 28.60 19.99 -11.34
CA GLN A 452 28.87 21.38 -10.98
C GLN A 452 30.11 21.89 -11.70
N ASN A 453 30.22 23.21 -11.79
CA ASN A 453 31.45 23.85 -12.22
C ASN A 453 32.53 23.68 -11.13
N ALA A 454 33.74 23.28 -11.51
CA ALA A 454 34.81 23.01 -10.55
C ALA A 454 35.37 24.28 -9.87
N SER A 455 35.29 25.44 -10.52
CA SER A 455 35.82 26.70 -9.98
C SER A 455 34.75 27.53 -9.26
N THR A 456 33.53 27.60 -9.79
CA THR A 456 32.46 28.41 -9.20
C THR A 456 31.53 27.62 -8.29
N HIS A 457 31.60 26.28 -8.29
CA HIS A 457 30.65 25.38 -7.64
C HIS A 457 29.19 25.55 -8.09
N HIS A 458 28.94 26.29 -9.18
CA HIS A 458 27.60 26.47 -9.71
C HIS A 458 27.04 25.14 -10.21
N LEU A 459 25.78 24.86 -9.85
CA LEU A 459 25.08 23.68 -10.30
C LEU A 459 24.83 23.76 -11.81
N LEU A 460 25.28 22.75 -12.56
CA LEU A 460 25.02 22.60 -13.99
C LEU A 460 23.86 21.64 -14.25
N GLY A 461 23.74 20.59 -13.43
CA GLY A 461 22.63 19.65 -13.48
C GLY A 461 22.67 18.67 -12.32
N ALA A 462 21.51 18.11 -11.99
CA ALA A 462 21.41 17.02 -11.04
C ALA A 462 20.29 16.06 -11.42
N TRP A 463 20.55 14.76 -11.33
CA TRP A 463 19.65 13.71 -11.81
C TRP A 463 19.60 12.55 -10.82
N LYS A 464 18.44 11.93 -10.73
CA LYS A 464 18.19 10.76 -9.89
C LYS A 464 18.21 9.49 -10.74
N ILE A 465 19.02 8.52 -10.33
CA ILE A 465 19.09 7.18 -10.92
C ILE A 465 18.45 6.20 -9.94
N GLU A 466 17.24 5.73 -10.27
CA GLU A 466 16.51 4.73 -9.48
C GLU A 466 16.84 3.28 -9.86
N ASP A 467 17.60 3.09 -10.94
CA ASP A 467 18.01 1.76 -11.38
C ASP A 467 18.95 1.11 -10.35
N GLY A 468 18.48 0.03 -9.74
CA GLY A 468 19.20 -0.76 -8.74
C GLY A 468 20.13 -1.81 -9.32
N HIS A 469 20.26 -1.99 -10.64
CA HIS A 469 21.17 -3.00 -11.20
C HIS A 469 22.63 -2.72 -10.83
N GLN A 470 23.45 -3.77 -10.80
CA GLN A 470 24.88 -3.64 -10.49
C GLN A 470 25.61 -2.67 -11.44
N ARG A 471 25.20 -2.62 -12.70
CA ARG A 471 25.74 -1.72 -13.72
C ARG A 471 24.59 -0.97 -14.37
N VAL A 472 24.71 0.35 -14.42
CA VAL A 472 23.72 1.25 -15.01
C VAL A 472 24.42 2.13 -16.04
N THR A 473 23.83 2.25 -17.22
CA THR A 473 24.27 3.18 -18.26
C THR A 473 23.17 4.20 -18.45
N ASP A 474 23.54 5.48 -18.40
CA ASP A 474 22.59 6.59 -18.50
C ASP A 474 23.13 7.71 -19.39
N ALA A 475 22.22 8.53 -19.91
CA ALA A 475 22.49 9.70 -20.75
C ALA A 475 21.74 10.91 -20.17
N LEU A 476 22.49 11.86 -19.62
CA LEU A 476 21.96 12.98 -18.84
C LEU A 476 22.22 14.30 -19.55
N GLY A 477 21.16 14.97 -20.00
CA GLY A 477 21.28 16.21 -20.75
C GLY A 477 21.32 17.47 -19.88
N PHE A 478 22.19 18.41 -20.21
CA PHE A 478 22.30 19.73 -19.60
C PHE A 478 22.71 20.80 -20.63
N TRP A 479 22.53 22.07 -20.26
CA TRP A 479 22.94 23.19 -21.10
C TRP A 479 24.42 23.53 -20.89
N ALA A 480 25.18 23.65 -21.98
CA ALA A 480 26.54 24.14 -21.94
C ALA A 480 26.60 25.57 -21.33
N PRO A 481 27.60 25.89 -20.49
CA PRO A 481 27.79 27.23 -19.97
C PRO A 481 27.93 28.26 -21.08
N ALA A 482 27.49 29.49 -20.81
CA ALA A 482 27.64 30.59 -21.76
C ALA A 482 29.10 31.12 -21.86
N ILE A 483 30.02 30.57 -21.06
CA ILE A 483 31.41 31.02 -20.97
C ILE A 483 32.21 30.27 -22.04
N ILE A 484 32.87 31.01 -22.91
CA ILE A 484 33.76 30.47 -23.95
C ILE A 484 35.10 30.10 -23.31
N GLY A 485 35.66 28.96 -23.71
CA GLY A 485 36.95 28.45 -23.24
C GLY A 485 36.85 27.07 -22.59
N ASP A 486 37.93 26.68 -21.92
CA ASP A 486 38.00 25.40 -21.21
C ASP A 486 37.24 25.48 -19.89
N VAL A 487 36.15 24.73 -19.80
CA VAL A 487 35.36 24.58 -18.59
C VAL A 487 35.71 23.26 -17.92
N VAL A 488 36.15 23.33 -16.66
CA VAL A 488 36.34 22.16 -15.81
C VAL A 488 35.09 21.95 -14.97
N MET A 489 34.56 20.74 -15.02
CA MET A 489 33.37 20.32 -14.29
C MET A 489 33.73 19.21 -13.31
N ASP A 490 33.02 19.17 -12.20
CA ASP A 490 33.12 18.17 -11.16
C ASP A 490 31.83 17.36 -11.15
N LEU A 491 31.93 16.09 -11.56
CA LEU A 491 30.83 15.13 -11.57
C LEU A 491 30.89 14.34 -10.27
N ARG A 492 29.80 14.36 -9.50
CA ARG A 492 29.67 13.58 -8.25
C ARG A 492 28.49 12.65 -8.34
N VAL A 493 28.67 11.41 -7.89
CA VAL A 493 27.57 10.46 -7.71
C VAL A 493 27.51 10.06 -6.25
N LEU A 494 26.35 10.26 -5.62
CA LEU A 494 26.12 10.03 -4.20
C LEU A 494 25.05 8.96 -3.99
N SER A 495 25.32 7.98 -3.12
CA SER A 495 24.30 7.07 -2.61
C SER A 495 23.44 7.78 -1.56
N THR A 496 22.12 7.55 -1.60
CA THR A 496 21.21 8.10 -0.59
C THR A 496 21.09 7.23 0.65
N VAL A 497 21.68 6.04 0.64
CA VAL A 497 21.45 5.03 1.69
C VAL A 497 22.73 4.64 2.42
N TYR A 498 23.89 4.70 1.77
CA TYR A 498 25.17 4.33 2.36
C TYR A 498 26.03 5.56 2.64
N LEU A 499 26.57 5.64 3.87
CA LEU A 499 27.60 6.61 4.23
C LEU A 499 28.87 6.36 3.42
N ASP A 500 29.56 7.46 3.08
CA ASP A 500 30.84 7.47 2.38
C ASP A 500 30.84 6.71 1.04
N THR A 501 29.67 6.60 0.43
CA THR A 501 29.49 5.89 -0.85
C THR A 501 29.21 6.95 -1.91
N GLU A 502 30.27 7.68 -2.26
CA GLU A 502 30.29 8.64 -3.34
C GLU A 502 31.48 8.37 -4.29
N CYS A 503 31.34 8.74 -5.55
CA CYS A 503 32.45 8.78 -6.49
C CYS A 503 32.47 10.14 -7.21
N HIS A 504 33.67 10.58 -7.59
CA HIS A 504 33.88 11.85 -8.25
C HIS A 504 34.74 11.67 -9.50
N GLU A 505 34.47 12.47 -10.52
CA GLU A 505 35.22 12.50 -11.77
C GLU A 505 35.29 13.93 -12.28
N SER A 506 36.49 14.38 -12.68
CA SER A 506 36.68 15.70 -13.27
C SER A 506 36.57 15.62 -14.78
N LEU A 507 35.66 16.40 -15.34
CA LEU A 507 35.41 16.47 -16.77
C LEU A 507 35.92 17.81 -17.32
N ARG A 508 36.37 17.79 -18.57
CA ARG A 508 36.78 19.01 -19.29
C ARG A 508 35.94 19.13 -20.54
N MET A 509 35.47 20.34 -20.78
CA MET A 509 34.68 20.69 -21.96
C MET A 509 35.23 21.99 -22.54
N LYS A 510 35.54 21.99 -23.83
CA LYS A 510 35.98 23.18 -24.54
C LYS A 510 34.77 23.79 -25.22
N VAL A 511 34.36 24.98 -24.78
CA VAL A 511 33.26 25.73 -25.39
C VAL A 511 33.84 26.73 -26.38
N ILE A 512 33.46 26.61 -27.66
CA ILE A 512 34.05 27.39 -28.76
C ILE A 512 33.05 28.46 -29.22
N SER A 513 33.56 29.63 -29.63
CA SER A 513 32.71 30.67 -30.23
C SER A 513 32.35 30.28 -31.67
N ALA A 514 31.07 30.42 -32.06
CA ALA A 514 30.64 30.19 -33.43
C ALA A 514 31.42 31.03 -34.46
N ASN A 515 31.80 32.26 -34.11
CA ASN A 515 32.58 33.14 -35.00
C ASN A 515 34.02 32.65 -35.20
N ALA A 516 34.61 31.99 -34.20
CA ALA A 516 35.99 31.50 -34.30
C ALA A 516 36.11 30.33 -35.28
N VAL A 517 35.08 29.47 -35.35
CA VAL A 517 35.02 28.37 -36.32
C VAL A 517 34.88 28.89 -37.74
N ILE A 518 34.08 29.95 -37.95
CA ILE A 518 33.91 30.57 -39.26
C ILE A 518 35.22 31.21 -39.73
N GLU A 519 35.95 31.90 -38.85
CA GLU A 519 37.25 32.49 -39.18
C GLU A 519 38.28 31.43 -39.61
N GLU A 520 38.35 30.30 -38.91
CA GLU A 520 39.26 29.19 -39.23
C GLU A 520 38.94 28.58 -40.61
N ILE A 521 37.66 28.33 -40.91
CA ILE A 521 37.22 27.82 -42.22
C ILE A 521 37.52 28.83 -43.33
N THR A 522 37.25 30.13 -43.12
CA THR A 522 37.53 31.15 -44.13
C THR A 522 39.03 31.36 -44.38
N SER A 523 39.88 31.11 -43.37
CA SER A 523 41.33 31.23 -43.52
C SER A 523 41.97 30.05 -44.27
N ASP A 524 41.38 28.86 -44.18
CA ASP A 524 41.82 27.68 -44.92
C ASP A 524 41.33 27.69 -46.39
N ASP A 525 40.22 28.34 -46.70
CA ASP A 525 39.74 28.52 -48.08
C ASP A 525 40.51 29.62 -48.87
N ASP A 526 41.21 30.52 -48.17
CA ASP A 526 42.06 31.58 -48.76
C ASP A 526 43.54 31.15 -48.95
N ALA A 527 43.91 29.91 -48.62
CA ALA A 527 45.26 29.33 -48.74
C ALA A 527 45.34 28.25 -49.83
#